data_AF-A0A5F9DT17-F1
#
_entry.id   AF-A0A5F9DT17-F1
#
_cell.length_a   1.000
_cell.length_b   1.000
_cell.length_c   1.000
_cell.angle_alpha   90.00
_cell.angle_beta   90.00
_cell.angle_gamma   90.00
#
_symmetry.space_group_name_H-M   'P 1'
#
loop_
_entity.id
_entity.type
_entity.pdbx_description
1 polymer ?
#
loop_
_entity_poly.entity_id
_entity_poly.type
_entity_poly.pdbx_seq_one_letter_code
_entity_poly.pdbx_strand_id
1 'polypeptide(L)'
;MSDAPDCEQPPEEIADKTETIPIVELEPKSDLPLPPPPEDEWIPIPNTTNVNASFSRCLHATTPVILGVLSLLLLGLCGFFGYQYVQASESMMQSLNQWIQNNEEKFLQIQNVVDQNKETLEGLQTQNMLLMDILQELRWKEANRPGPSVNHWIQHRDHCYNQTTETVSWFQCPYLCSTVNATFLKTERSTLMNIMPLLSVSHAWLGLSYKQEANEWKWEDGSTASPDLFLRGLPEPSVEYQGKCAYLKADTIGADDCNTTSSCICEKAIC
;
A
#
# COMPACT_ATOMS: atom_id res chain seq x y z
N MET A 1 33.67 -29.19 14.04
CA MET A 1 32.61 -28.37 14.67
C MET A 1 32.40 -27.22 13.70
N SER A 2 31.91 -27.48 12.49
CA SER A 2 30.52 -27.88 12.16
C SER A 2 29.58 -26.71 12.50
N ASP A 3 29.19 -25.94 11.48
CA ASP A 3 27.79 -25.81 11.09
C ASP A 3 27.69 -25.07 9.74
N ALA A 4 26.89 -25.63 8.85
CA ALA A 4 26.57 -25.15 7.51
C ALA A 4 25.23 -24.39 7.53
N PRO A 5 24.97 -23.48 6.57
CA PRO A 5 23.60 -23.12 6.20
C PRO A 5 23.22 -23.83 4.89
N ASP A 6 22.15 -24.60 5.00
CA ASP A 6 21.42 -25.28 3.94
C ASP A 6 20.84 -24.25 2.95
N CYS A 7 21.07 -24.45 1.65
CA CYS A 7 20.47 -23.64 0.59
C CYS A 7 19.31 -24.45 -0.01
N GLU A 8 18.08 -23.98 0.22
CA GLU A 8 16.87 -24.56 -0.37
C GLU A 8 16.91 -24.53 -1.90
N GLN A 9 16.76 -25.72 -2.51
CA GLN A 9 16.54 -25.91 -3.94
C GLN A 9 15.05 -25.68 -4.30
N PRO A 10 14.75 -25.20 -5.52
CA PRO A 10 13.40 -24.93 -5.99
C PRO A 10 12.64 -26.24 -6.34
N PRO A 11 11.31 -26.32 -6.15
CA PRO A 11 10.55 -27.49 -6.57
C PRO A 11 10.33 -27.53 -8.09
N GLU A 12 10.41 -28.76 -8.60
CA GLU A 12 10.29 -29.19 -9.99
C GLU A 12 8.92 -28.90 -10.63
N GLU A 13 9.01 -28.72 -11.94
CA GLU A 13 7.98 -28.66 -12.97
C GLU A 13 7.10 -29.94 -12.98
N ILE A 14 5.79 -29.80 -12.74
CA ILE A 14 4.83 -30.89 -12.90
C ILE A 14 4.17 -30.77 -14.27
N ALA A 15 4.58 -31.66 -15.18
CA ALA A 15 3.93 -31.91 -16.45
C ALA A 15 2.56 -32.58 -16.22
N ASP A 16 1.49 -31.96 -16.71
CA ASP A 16 0.15 -32.55 -16.75
C ASP A 16 0.11 -33.65 -17.83
N LYS A 17 -0.12 -34.88 -17.39
CA LYS A 17 -0.14 -36.08 -18.23
C LYS A 17 -1.60 -36.47 -18.42
N THR A 18 -2.12 -36.23 -19.62
CA THR A 18 -3.43 -36.69 -20.08
C THR A 18 -3.49 -38.22 -19.99
N GLU A 19 -4.40 -38.75 -19.17
CA GLU A 19 -4.66 -40.19 -19.07
C GLU A 19 -6.06 -40.51 -19.60
N THR A 20 -6.07 -41.22 -20.73
CA THR A 20 -7.25 -41.71 -21.46
C THR A 20 -7.79 -42.97 -20.78
N ILE A 21 -9.07 -42.97 -20.41
CA ILE A 21 -9.76 -44.16 -19.85
C ILE A 21 -10.19 -45.08 -21.02
N PRO A 22 -9.91 -46.40 -20.99
CA PRO A 22 -10.31 -47.31 -22.06
C PRO A 22 -11.76 -47.79 -21.87
N ILE A 23 -12.46 -47.87 -23.00
CA ILE A 23 -13.79 -48.48 -23.15
C ILE A 23 -13.61 -50.01 -23.09
N VAL A 24 -14.35 -50.67 -22.19
CA VAL A 24 -14.49 -52.14 -22.18
C VAL A 24 -15.86 -52.51 -22.73
N GLU A 25 -15.81 -53.15 -23.88
CA GLU A 25 -16.92 -53.79 -24.59
C GLU A 25 -17.19 -55.17 -23.97
N LEU A 26 -18.46 -55.47 -23.67
CA LEU A 26 -18.89 -56.78 -23.19
C LEU A 26 -20.16 -57.23 -23.93
N GLU A 27 -19.97 -58.14 -24.87
CA GLU A 27 -20.93 -59.14 -25.34
C GLU A 27 -20.22 -60.52 -25.29
N PRO A 28 -20.90 -61.67 -25.47
CA PRO A 28 -22.25 -62.08 -25.06
C PRO A 28 -22.23 -63.50 -24.41
N LYS A 29 -23.38 -64.04 -23.96
CA LYS A 29 -23.56 -65.51 -23.95
C LYS A 29 -25.02 -65.96 -24.04
N SER A 30 -25.28 -66.69 -25.12
CA SER A 30 -26.46 -67.52 -25.41
C SER A 30 -26.47 -68.77 -24.52
N ASP A 31 -27.67 -69.24 -24.13
CA ASP A 31 -28.17 -70.60 -24.40
C ASP A 31 -29.38 -70.97 -23.52
N LEU A 32 -30.22 -71.88 -24.06
CA LEU A 32 -31.30 -72.72 -23.47
C LEU A 32 -32.77 -72.40 -23.84
N PRO A 33 -33.64 -73.43 -24.00
CA PRO A 33 -34.11 -73.87 -25.31
C PRO A 33 -35.65 -73.84 -25.52
N LEU A 34 -36.08 -74.02 -26.77
CA LEU A 34 -37.47 -74.12 -27.23
C LEU A 34 -38.20 -75.39 -26.71
N PRO A 35 -39.51 -75.31 -26.40
CA PRO A 35 -40.39 -76.47 -26.28
C PRO A 35 -41.05 -76.86 -27.63
N PRO A 36 -41.48 -78.13 -27.79
CA PRO A 36 -41.95 -78.71 -29.06
C PRO A 36 -43.44 -78.43 -29.35
N PRO A 37 -43.92 -78.65 -30.58
CA PRO A 37 -45.29 -78.33 -30.99
C PRO A 37 -46.25 -79.49 -30.71
N PRO A 38 -47.57 -79.23 -30.60
CA PRO A 38 -48.58 -80.24 -30.83
C PRO A 38 -49.31 -79.99 -32.16
N GLU A 39 -49.50 -81.10 -32.88
CA GLU A 39 -50.14 -81.24 -34.19
C GLU A 39 -51.66 -81.44 -34.06
N ASP A 40 -52.33 -81.32 -35.21
CA ASP A 40 -53.76 -81.18 -35.49
C ASP A 40 -54.73 -82.21 -34.87
N GLU A 41 -55.96 -81.74 -34.57
CA GLU A 41 -57.15 -82.58 -34.58
C GLU A 41 -58.33 -81.83 -35.24
N TRP A 42 -58.64 -82.20 -36.48
CA TRP A 42 -59.88 -81.90 -37.23
C TRP A 42 -61.01 -82.81 -36.75
N ILE A 43 -62.29 -82.37 -36.73
CA ILE A 43 -63.48 -82.91 -37.49
C ILE A 43 -64.71 -81.92 -37.39
N PRO A 44 -65.84 -82.03 -38.14
CA PRO A 44 -66.18 -81.42 -39.44
C PRO A 44 -67.36 -80.38 -39.45
N ILE A 45 -67.56 -79.76 -40.63
CA ILE A 45 -68.58 -78.75 -41.02
C ILE A 45 -70.01 -79.35 -41.14
N PRO A 46 -71.09 -78.57 -40.92
CA PRO A 46 -71.98 -78.25 -42.04
C PRO A 46 -72.55 -76.81 -42.07
N ASN A 47 -72.22 -76.11 -43.15
CA ASN A 47 -73.04 -75.32 -44.07
C ASN A 47 -74.16 -74.37 -43.61
N THR A 48 -74.21 -73.22 -44.31
CA THR A 48 -75.27 -72.17 -44.39
C THR A 48 -75.34 -71.23 -43.16
N THR A 49 -75.44 -69.90 -43.24
CA THR A 49 -76.11 -69.03 -44.20
C THR A 49 -75.60 -67.59 -44.02
N ASN A 50 -75.59 -66.83 -45.11
CA ASN A 50 -75.39 -65.39 -45.21
C ASN A 50 -76.33 -64.57 -44.29
N VAL A 51 -75.81 -63.60 -43.50
CA VAL A 51 -76.41 -62.25 -43.35
C VAL A 51 -75.45 -61.22 -42.73
N ASN A 52 -75.53 -60.01 -43.28
CA ASN A 52 -74.82 -58.78 -42.94
C ASN A 52 -75.03 -58.23 -41.52
N ALA A 53 -73.91 -57.74 -40.97
CA ALA A 53 -73.67 -56.43 -40.35
C ALA A 53 -74.53 -55.85 -39.18
N SER A 54 -73.76 -55.49 -38.14
CA SER A 54 -73.81 -54.25 -37.34
C SER A 54 -74.67 -54.21 -36.08
N PHE A 55 -74.03 -53.99 -34.91
CA PHE A 55 -74.14 -52.75 -34.11
C PHE A 55 -73.18 -52.79 -32.90
N SER A 56 -71.96 -52.26 -33.05
CA SER A 56 -71.15 -51.64 -31.96
C SER A 56 -69.92 -50.94 -32.57
N ARG A 57 -70.15 -49.81 -33.24
CA ARG A 57 -69.09 -48.98 -33.86
C ARG A 57 -69.28 -47.50 -33.51
N CYS A 58 -69.41 -47.18 -32.22
CA CYS A 58 -69.49 -45.78 -31.78
C CYS A 58 -68.48 -45.38 -30.68
N LEU A 59 -67.77 -46.33 -30.05
CA LEU A 59 -66.72 -46.03 -29.06
C LEU A 59 -65.30 -45.93 -29.66
N HIS A 60 -65.06 -46.44 -30.87
CA HIS A 60 -63.75 -46.42 -31.51
C HIS A 60 -63.45 -45.11 -32.29
N ALA A 61 -64.47 -44.28 -32.55
CA ALA A 61 -64.31 -43.01 -33.26
C ALA A 61 -63.89 -41.86 -32.33
N THR A 62 -64.12 -41.95 -31.02
CA THR A 62 -63.78 -40.91 -30.05
C THR A 62 -62.31 -40.97 -29.58
N THR A 63 -61.68 -42.15 -29.62
CA THR A 63 -60.28 -42.34 -29.20
C THR A 63 -59.26 -41.51 -29.99
N PRO A 64 -59.27 -41.46 -31.34
CA PRO A 64 -58.33 -40.61 -32.08
C PRO A 64 -58.59 -39.12 -31.85
N VAL A 65 -59.85 -38.74 -31.62
CA VAL A 65 -60.23 -37.35 -31.30
C VAL A 65 -59.66 -36.94 -29.94
N ILE A 66 -59.79 -37.79 -28.92
CA ILE A 66 -59.23 -37.54 -27.59
C ILE A 66 -57.69 -37.48 -27.64
N LEU A 67 -57.03 -38.39 -28.35
CA LEU A 67 -55.58 -38.37 -28.53
C LEU A 67 -55.10 -37.11 -29.27
N GLY A 68 -55.83 -36.67 -30.30
CA GLY A 68 -55.54 -35.42 -31.00
C GLY A 68 -55.65 -34.20 -30.09
N VAL A 69 -56.70 -34.12 -29.27
CA VAL A 69 -56.86 -33.05 -28.28
C VAL A 69 -55.75 -33.07 -27.23
N LEU A 70 -55.39 -34.25 -26.71
CA LEU A 70 -54.27 -34.39 -25.77
C LEU A 70 -52.93 -33.98 -26.39
N SER A 71 -52.68 -34.32 -27.66
CA SER A 71 -51.47 -33.90 -28.38
C SER A 71 -51.41 -32.38 -28.56
N LEU A 72 -52.53 -31.74 -28.92
CA LEU A 72 -52.61 -30.28 -29.03
C LEU A 72 -52.41 -29.59 -27.68
N LEU A 73 -52.95 -30.16 -26.59
CA LEU A 73 -52.73 -29.65 -25.23
C LEU A 73 -51.26 -29.77 -24.81
N LEU A 74 -50.60 -30.90 -25.10
CA LEU A 74 -49.18 -31.08 -24.83
C LEU A 74 -48.31 -30.10 -25.63
N LEU A 75 -48.62 -29.88 -26.91
CA LEU A 75 -47.92 -28.88 -27.73
C LEU A 75 -48.11 -27.47 -27.19
N GLY A 76 -49.31 -27.13 -26.74
CA GLY A 76 -49.59 -25.84 -26.08
C GLY A 76 -48.76 -25.65 -24.81
N LEU A 77 -48.65 -26.69 -23.97
CA LEU A 77 -47.83 -26.65 -22.75
C LEU A 77 -46.33 -26.54 -23.07
N CYS A 78 -45.83 -27.33 -24.03
CA CYS A 78 -44.44 -27.23 -24.47
C CYS A 78 -44.12 -25.84 -25.03
N GLY A 79 -45.03 -25.25 -25.82
CA GLY A 79 -44.89 -23.89 -26.32
C GLY A 79 -44.86 -22.85 -25.19
N PHE A 80 -45.76 -22.99 -24.20
CA PHE A 80 -45.81 -22.10 -23.04
C PHE A 80 -44.54 -22.19 -22.19
N PHE A 81 -44.09 -23.39 -21.82
CA PHE A 81 -42.87 -23.57 -21.04
C PHE A 81 -41.61 -23.18 -21.82
N GLY A 82 -41.57 -23.47 -23.13
CA GLY A 82 -40.49 -23.02 -24.01
C GLY A 82 -40.41 -21.49 -24.08
N TYR A 83 -41.56 -20.82 -24.21
CA TYR A 83 -41.64 -19.36 -24.18
C TYR A 83 -41.16 -18.78 -22.84
N GLN A 84 -41.61 -19.33 -21.70
CA GLN A 84 -41.18 -18.89 -20.37
C GLN A 84 -39.68 -19.06 -20.15
N TYR A 85 -39.10 -20.17 -20.62
CA TYR A 85 -37.65 -20.41 -20.53
C TYR A 85 -36.86 -19.40 -21.36
N VAL A 86 -37.29 -19.13 -22.61
CA VAL A 86 -36.65 -18.13 -23.47
C VAL A 86 -36.74 -16.74 -22.83
N GLN A 87 -37.92 -16.35 -22.35
CA GLN A 87 -38.13 -15.07 -21.67
C GLN A 87 -37.25 -14.92 -20.42
N ALA A 88 -37.13 -15.98 -19.60
CA ALA A 88 -36.24 -15.99 -18.44
C ALA A 88 -34.76 -15.85 -18.85
N SER A 89 -34.33 -16.55 -19.91
CA SER A 89 -32.96 -16.49 -20.42
C SER A 89 -32.58 -15.10 -20.94
N GLU A 90 -33.50 -14.42 -21.64
CA GLU A 90 -33.28 -13.05 -22.12
C GLU A 90 -33.11 -12.07 -20.96
N SER A 91 -33.95 -12.17 -19.93
CA SER A 91 -33.87 -11.30 -18.75
C SER A 91 -32.55 -11.47 -17.99
N MET A 92 -32.06 -12.71 -17.88
CA MET A 92 -30.78 -13.01 -17.25
C MET A 92 -29.60 -12.52 -18.10
N MET A 93 -29.71 -12.61 -19.43
CA MET A 93 -28.68 -12.09 -20.33
C MET A 93 -28.58 -10.56 -20.26
N GLN A 94 -29.72 -9.86 -20.14
CA GLN A 94 -29.74 -8.42 -19.95
C GLN A 94 -29.05 -7.99 -18.65
N SER A 95 -29.35 -8.67 -17.53
CA SER A 95 -28.71 -8.36 -16.24
C SER A 95 -27.22 -8.68 -16.24
N LEU A 96 -26.80 -9.77 -16.90
CA LEU A 96 -25.39 -10.12 -17.09
C LEU A 96 -24.67 -9.04 -17.92
N ASN A 97 -25.24 -8.63 -19.06
CA ASN A 97 -24.65 -7.59 -19.90
C ASN A 97 -24.54 -6.26 -19.16
N GLN A 98 -25.57 -5.88 -18.39
CA GLN A 98 -25.53 -4.67 -17.58
C GLN A 98 -24.43 -4.75 -16.50
N TRP A 99 -24.27 -5.89 -15.83
CA TRP A 99 -23.20 -6.10 -14.85
C TRP A 99 -21.80 -6.02 -15.49
N ILE A 100 -21.62 -6.62 -16.67
CA ILE A 100 -20.37 -6.55 -17.44
C ILE A 100 -20.02 -5.09 -17.75
N GLN A 101 -20.96 -4.35 -18.34
CA GLN A 101 -20.73 -2.95 -18.72
C GLN A 101 -20.43 -2.05 -17.51
N ASN A 102 -21.17 -2.21 -16.42
CA ASN A 102 -20.92 -1.45 -15.19
C ASN A 102 -19.54 -1.76 -14.57
N ASN A 103 -19.07 -3.01 -14.67
CA ASN A 103 -17.74 -3.36 -14.18
C ASN A 103 -16.62 -2.87 -15.10
N GLU A 104 -16.85 -2.86 -16.41
CA GLU A 104 -15.94 -2.27 -17.39
C GLU A 104 -15.77 -0.76 -17.15
N GLU A 105 -16.87 -0.04 -16.90
CA GLU A 105 -16.82 1.38 -16.55
C GLU A 105 -16.04 1.62 -15.24
N LYS A 106 -16.30 0.82 -14.20
CA LYS A 106 -15.54 0.91 -12.95
C LYS A 106 -14.06 0.63 -13.14
N PHE A 107 -13.72 -0.34 -13.99
CA PHE A 107 -12.33 -0.64 -14.31
C PHE A 107 -11.66 0.54 -15.01
N LEU A 108 -12.33 1.17 -15.98
CA LEU A 108 -11.84 2.38 -16.65
C LEU A 108 -11.66 3.55 -15.66
N GLN A 109 -12.59 3.73 -14.72
CA GLN A 109 -12.45 4.74 -13.68
C GLN A 109 -11.25 4.47 -12.78
N ILE A 110 -11.03 3.22 -12.36
CA ILE A 110 -9.86 2.82 -11.56
C ILE A 110 -8.58 3.07 -12.34
N GLN A 111 -8.53 2.69 -13.62
CA GLN A 111 -7.36 2.88 -14.46
C GLN A 111 -6.98 4.36 -14.60
N ASN A 112 -7.97 5.23 -14.82
CA ASN A 112 -7.74 6.68 -14.88
C ASN A 112 -7.16 7.23 -13.57
N VAL A 113 -7.65 6.77 -12.41
CA VAL A 113 -7.10 7.16 -11.10
C VAL A 113 -5.67 6.67 -10.94
N VAL A 114 -5.36 5.45 -11.39
CA VAL A 114 -3.99 4.91 -11.37
C VAL A 114 -3.06 5.76 -12.24
N ASP A 115 -3.50 6.12 -13.45
CA ASP A 115 -2.72 6.95 -14.38
C ASP A 115 -2.50 8.36 -13.83
N GLN A 116 -3.53 8.98 -13.25
CA GLN A 116 -3.42 10.29 -12.60
C GLN A 116 -2.46 10.26 -11.39
N ASN A 117 -2.53 9.20 -10.58
CA ASN A 117 -1.62 9.04 -9.44
C ASN A 117 -0.17 8.84 -9.91
N LYS A 118 0.04 8.12 -11.02
CA LYS A 118 1.36 7.97 -11.63
C LYS A 118 1.93 9.31 -12.10
N GLU A 119 1.15 10.10 -12.84
CA GLU A 119 1.57 11.45 -13.26
C GLU A 119 1.89 12.35 -12.07
N THR A 120 1.07 12.28 -11.01
CA THR A 120 1.30 13.04 -9.77
C THR A 120 2.62 12.64 -9.12
N LEU A 121 2.93 11.35 -9.06
CA LEU A 121 4.17 10.85 -8.50
C LEU A 121 5.39 11.29 -9.32
N GLU A 122 5.32 11.21 -10.65
CA GLU A 122 6.37 11.69 -11.55
C GLU A 122 6.56 13.21 -11.43
N GLY A 123 5.47 13.96 -11.25
CA GLY A 123 5.49 15.40 -10.98
C GLY A 123 6.20 15.74 -9.66
N LEU A 124 5.88 15.03 -8.57
CA LEU A 124 6.55 15.20 -7.28
C LEU A 124 8.03 14.83 -7.35
N GLN A 125 8.38 13.76 -8.06
CA GLN A 125 9.78 13.39 -8.28
C GLN A 125 10.55 14.48 -9.03
N THR A 126 9.94 15.05 -10.07
CA THR A 126 10.52 16.16 -10.84
C THR A 126 10.71 17.41 -9.99
N GLN A 127 9.72 17.76 -9.16
CA GLN A 127 9.83 18.87 -8.23
C GLN A 127 10.96 18.66 -7.22
N ASN A 128 11.09 17.45 -6.66
CA ASN A 128 12.20 17.13 -5.75
C ASN A 128 13.56 17.23 -6.45
N MET A 129 13.66 16.78 -7.71
CA MET A 129 14.89 16.92 -8.51
C MET A 129 15.24 18.39 -8.75
N LEU A 130 14.28 19.21 -9.18
CA LEU A 130 14.47 20.65 -9.39
C LEU A 130 14.88 21.36 -8.10
N LEU A 131 14.27 20.99 -6.98
CA LEU A 131 14.61 21.56 -5.67
C LEU A 131 16.07 21.25 -5.31
N MET A 132 16.51 20.01 -5.51
CA MET A 132 17.91 19.63 -5.24
C MET A 132 18.89 20.39 -6.13
N ASP A 133 18.55 20.61 -7.39
CA ASP A 133 19.36 21.38 -8.34
C ASP A 133 19.48 22.86 -7.91
N ILE A 134 18.36 23.51 -7.60
CA ILE A 134 18.35 24.90 -7.08
C ILE A 134 19.17 25.00 -5.79
N LEU A 135 19.02 24.04 -4.86
CA LEU A 135 19.80 24.02 -3.62
C LEU A 135 21.30 23.89 -3.89
N GLN A 136 21.69 23.10 -4.89
CA GLN A 136 23.09 22.97 -5.30
C GLN A 136 23.61 24.27 -5.94
N GLU A 137 22.81 24.94 -6.78
CA GLU A 137 23.18 26.24 -7.34
C GLU A 137 23.36 27.31 -6.27
N LEU A 138 22.43 27.38 -5.30
CA LEU A 138 22.52 28.33 -4.20
C LEU A 138 23.79 28.08 -3.38
N ARG A 139 24.09 26.80 -3.10
CA ARG A 139 25.33 26.40 -2.43
C ARG A 139 26.58 26.84 -3.20
N TRP A 140 26.58 26.68 -4.53
CA TRP A 140 27.69 27.10 -5.40
C TRP A 140 27.88 28.62 -5.43
N LYS A 141 26.78 29.37 -5.49
CA LYS A 141 26.80 30.85 -5.45
C LYS A 141 27.30 31.36 -4.11
N GLU A 142 26.97 30.67 -3.02
CA GLU A 142 27.47 31.03 -1.70
C GLU A 142 28.97 30.76 -1.55
N ALA A 143 29.47 29.64 -2.08
CA ALA A 143 30.88 29.30 -2.05
C ALA A 143 31.78 30.25 -2.89
N ASN A 144 31.22 30.96 -3.88
CA ASN A 144 31.99 31.73 -4.87
C ASN A 144 31.69 33.24 -4.89
N ARG A 145 31.03 33.78 -3.86
CA ARG A 145 30.76 35.22 -3.78
C ARG A 145 32.10 35.99 -3.52
N PRO A 146 32.53 36.93 -4.38
CA PRO A 146 33.75 37.70 -4.15
C PRO A 146 33.47 38.83 -3.16
N GLY A 147 33.83 38.63 -1.90
CA GLY A 147 33.71 39.58 -0.78
C GLY A 147 34.14 38.89 0.52
N PRO A 148 34.50 39.63 1.58
CA PRO A 148 34.86 38.99 2.85
C PRO A 148 33.68 38.13 3.26
N SER A 149 33.92 36.87 3.62
CA SER A 149 32.89 35.92 4.05
C SER A 149 31.99 36.57 5.09
N VAL A 150 30.85 37.10 4.65
CA VAL A 150 29.83 37.65 5.54
C VAL A 150 29.15 36.43 6.11
N ASN A 151 29.70 35.95 7.22
CA ASN A 151 29.02 35.20 8.29
C ASN A 151 27.51 35.23 8.08
N HIS A 152 26.91 34.10 7.69
CA HIS A 152 25.47 33.98 7.45
C HIS A 152 24.68 34.27 8.72
N TRP A 153 24.40 35.55 8.97
CA TRP A 153 23.53 35.98 10.04
C TRP A 153 22.09 35.60 9.69
N ILE A 154 21.52 34.70 10.48
CA ILE A 154 20.12 34.33 10.42
C ILE A 154 19.36 35.30 11.32
N GLN A 155 18.49 36.12 10.71
CA GLN A 155 17.60 36.99 11.46
C GLN A 155 16.37 36.23 11.94
N HIS A 156 16.06 36.35 13.23
CA HIS A 156 14.81 35.86 13.79
C HIS A 156 14.29 36.87 14.83
N ARG A 157 13.16 37.50 14.53
CA ARG A 157 12.62 38.65 15.28
C ARG A 157 13.65 39.78 15.38
N ASP A 158 13.91 40.26 16.59
CA ASP A 158 14.81 41.38 16.90
C ASP A 158 16.24 40.92 17.20
N HIS A 159 16.64 39.75 16.67
CA HIS A 159 17.98 39.20 16.89
C HIS A 159 18.51 38.52 15.64
N CYS A 160 19.84 38.50 15.54
CA CYS A 160 20.57 37.85 14.48
C CYS A 160 21.54 36.85 15.08
N TYR A 161 21.63 35.68 14.45
CA TYR A 161 22.42 34.55 14.93
C TYR A 161 23.39 34.09 13.85
N ASN A 162 24.61 33.74 14.22
CA ASN A 162 25.60 33.21 13.28
C ASN A 162 26.41 32.10 13.94
N GLN A 163 26.67 31.03 13.18
CA GLN A 163 27.66 30.03 13.54
C GLN A 163 29.04 30.47 13.05
N THR A 164 30.06 30.42 13.91
CA THR A 164 31.43 30.72 13.49
C THR A 164 32.00 29.63 12.59
N THR A 165 32.76 30.01 11.58
CA THR A 165 33.54 29.07 10.76
C THR A 165 34.76 28.55 11.50
N GLU A 166 35.40 29.41 12.30
CA GLU A 166 36.49 29.04 13.20
C GLU A 166 35.96 28.18 14.36
N THR A 167 36.71 27.11 14.67
CA THR A 167 36.42 26.20 15.78
C THR A 167 37.38 26.44 16.93
N VAL A 168 36.83 26.59 18.13
CA VAL A 168 37.58 26.92 19.34
C VAL A 168 37.01 26.14 20.53
N SER A 169 37.69 26.15 21.67
CA SER A 169 37.10 25.60 22.90
C SER A 169 35.92 26.44 23.37
N TRP A 170 35.05 25.86 24.19
CA TRP A 170 33.88 26.56 24.71
C TRP A 170 34.26 27.89 25.39
N PHE A 171 35.36 27.89 26.15
CA PHE A 171 35.87 29.06 26.86
C PHE A 171 36.30 30.22 25.96
N GLN A 172 36.61 29.94 24.69
CA GLN A 172 37.06 30.94 23.73
C GLN A 172 35.90 31.54 22.92
N CYS A 173 34.71 30.92 22.93
CA CYS A 173 33.54 31.40 22.21
C CYS A 173 33.13 32.85 22.54
N PRO A 174 33.13 33.30 23.82
CA PRO A 174 32.84 34.71 24.14
C PRO A 174 33.76 35.69 23.42
N TYR A 175 35.06 35.39 23.38
CA TYR A 175 36.04 36.22 22.68
C TYR A 175 35.83 36.16 21.17
N LEU A 176 35.69 34.96 20.60
CA LEU A 176 35.49 34.80 19.15
C LEU A 176 34.27 35.57 18.65
N CYS A 177 33.12 35.47 19.33
CA CYS A 177 31.93 36.24 18.97
C CYS A 177 32.13 37.76 19.11
N SER A 178 32.92 38.21 20.09
CA SER A 178 33.20 39.64 20.26
C SER A 178 34.00 40.24 19.10
N THR A 179 34.83 39.45 18.42
CA THR A 179 35.62 39.92 17.25
C THR A 179 34.73 40.36 16.08
N VAL A 180 33.48 39.88 16.04
CA VAL A 180 32.47 40.22 15.02
C VAL A 180 31.35 41.09 15.59
N ASN A 181 31.61 41.84 16.67
CA ASN A 181 30.66 42.71 17.37
C ASN A 181 29.36 41.99 17.79
N ALA A 182 29.52 40.74 18.22
CA ALA A 182 28.43 39.91 18.69
C ALA A 182 28.74 39.33 20.07
N THR A 183 27.75 38.71 20.68
CA THR A 183 27.89 38.01 21.95
C THR A 183 27.72 36.53 21.73
N PHE A 184 28.48 35.71 22.46
CA PHE A 184 28.19 34.28 22.53
C PHE A 184 26.77 34.08 23.06
N LEU A 185 26.05 33.07 22.60
CA LEU A 185 24.65 32.85 22.98
C LEU A 185 24.52 32.52 24.47
N LYS A 186 24.19 33.51 25.30
CA LYS A 186 24.30 33.42 26.77
C LYS A 186 23.04 32.97 27.48
N THR A 187 21.92 32.79 26.80
CA THR A 187 20.64 32.52 27.44
C THR A 187 19.69 31.80 26.51
N GLU A 188 18.74 31.07 27.08
CA GLU A 188 17.62 30.51 26.34
C GLU A 188 16.63 31.61 26.01
N ARG A 189 16.80 32.25 24.85
CA ARG A 189 15.73 33.09 24.31
C ARG A 189 14.57 32.20 23.90
N SER A 190 13.34 32.71 23.99
CA SER A 190 12.08 32.09 23.52
C SER A 190 12.09 31.66 22.04
N THR A 191 13.19 31.90 21.33
CA THR A 191 13.42 31.68 19.92
C THR A 191 14.52 30.68 19.63
N LEU A 192 15.30 30.22 20.64
CA LEU A 192 16.40 29.27 20.44
C LEU A 192 15.90 28.01 19.72
N MET A 193 14.76 27.47 20.15
CA MET A 193 14.13 26.31 19.50
C MET A 193 13.72 26.56 18.04
N ASN A 194 13.40 27.80 17.69
CA ASN A 194 12.97 28.17 16.34
C ASN A 194 14.16 28.40 15.39
N ILE A 195 15.31 28.81 15.93
CA ILE A 195 16.53 29.05 15.13
C ILE A 195 17.37 27.78 14.94
N MET A 196 17.24 26.78 15.84
CA MET A 196 18.00 25.52 15.75
C MET A 196 17.91 24.85 14.37
N PRO A 197 16.71 24.67 13.77
CA PRO A 197 16.60 24.06 12.44
C PRO A 197 17.22 24.91 11.33
N LEU A 198 17.30 26.23 11.51
CA LEU A 198 17.80 27.17 10.51
C LEU A 198 19.33 27.22 10.48
N LEU A 199 19.97 27.00 11.62
CA LEU A 199 21.43 27.12 11.76
C LEU A 199 22.22 25.98 11.09
N SER A 200 21.56 24.92 10.58
CA SER A 200 22.19 23.80 9.84
C SER A 200 23.49 23.29 10.47
N VAL A 201 23.46 23.09 11.80
CA VAL A 201 24.65 22.97 12.64
C VAL A 201 25.17 21.53 12.64
N SER A 202 26.42 21.31 12.26
CA SER A 202 27.08 20.00 12.41
C SER A 202 27.43 19.72 13.88
N HIS A 203 27.98 20.74 14.57
CA HIS A 203 28.23 20.79 16.01
C HIS A 203 28.63 22.24 16.34
N ALA A 204 27.95 22.90 17.28
CA ALA A 204 28.37 24.22 17.77
C ALA A 204 28.03 24.44 19.23
N TRP A 205 28.92 25.12 19.95
CA TRP A 205 28.76 25.47 21.34
C TRP A 205 27.61 26.46 21.57
N LEU A 206 26.90 26.24 22.66
CA LEU A 206 25.94 27.15 23.28
C LEU A 206 26.56 27.70 24.57
N GLY A 207 26.18 28.89 25.02
CA GLY A 207 26.64 29.43 26.31
C GLY A 207 26.02 28.76 27.53
N LEU A 208 25.82 27.45 27.47
CA LEU A 208 25.26 26.60 28.52
C LEU A 208 26.33 25.59 28.97
N SER A 209 26.56 25.50 30.28
CA SER A 209 27.57 24.61 30.87
C SER A 209 27.08 23.98 32.16
N TYR A 210 27.61 22.80 32.50
CA TYR A 210 27.27 22.15 33.76
C TYR A 210 28.02 22.79 34.93
N LYS A 211 27.29 23.19 35.98
CA LYS A 211 27.87 23.76 37.21
C LYS A 211 27.75 22.78 38.36
N GLN A 212 28.88 22.17 38.74
CA GLN A 212 28.95 21.18 39.82
C GLN A 212 28.44 21.73 41.16
N GLU A 213 28.76 22.98 41.48
CA GLU A 213 28.36 23.62 42.75
C GLU A 213 26.83 23.73 42.89
N ALA A 214 26.12 23.91 41.79
CA ALA A 214 24.67 23.99 41.74
C ALA A 214 23.99 22.67 41.37
N ASN A 215 24.77 21.67 40.93
CA ASN A 215 24.28 20.42 40.35
C ASN A 215 23.25 20.65 39.23
N GLU A 216 23.50 21.65 38.37
CA GLU A 216 22.55 22.14 37.36
C GLU A 216 23.26 22.62 36.08
N TRP A 217 22.52 22.60 34.96
CA TRP A 217 22.91 23.29 33.72
C TRP A 217 22.64 24.79 33.85
N LYS A 218 23.68 25.61 33.66
CA LYS A 218 23.59 27.08 33.76
C LYS A 218 24.08 27.75 32.49
N TRP A 219 23.29 28.72 32.07
CA TRP A 219 23.63 29.67 31.02
C TRP A 219 24.70 30.67 31.51
N GLU A 220 25.41 31.31 30.59
CA GLU A 220 26.41 32.32 30.92
C GLU A 220 25.84 33.54 31.66
N ASP A 221 24.54 33.83 31.52
CA ASP A 221 23.85 34.86 32.30
C ASP A 221 23.44 34.41 33.71
N GLY A 222 23.68 33.14 34.06
CA GLY A 222 23.34 32.52 35.34
C GLY A 222 21.94 31.90 35.41
N SER A 223 21.13 32.02 34.35
CA SER A 223 19.82 31.37 34.29
C SER A 223 19.94 29.85 34.17
N THR A 224 18.91 29.13 34.65
CA THR A 224 18.84 27.66 34.54
C THR A 224 18.25 27.26 33.20
N ALA A 225 18.71 26.14 32.64
CA ALA A 225 18.09 25.49 31.48
C ALA A 225 16.59 25.24 31.70
N SER A 226 15.75 25.58 30.71
CA SER A 226 14.33 25.25 30.77
C SER A 226 14.07 23.75 30.55
N PRO A 227 12.90 23.23 30.98
CA PRO A 227 12.45 21.88 30.67
C PRO A 227 12.49 21.52 29.17
N ASP A 228 12.31 22.49 28.28
CA ASP A 228 12.24 22.26 26.84
C ASP A 228 13.59 21.79 26.27
N LEU A 229 14.71 22.20 26.88
CA LEU A 229 16.05 21.77 26.45
C LEU A 229 16.29 20.28 26.75
N PHE A 230 15.76 19.77 27.85
CA PHE A 230 15.82 18.34 28.20
C PHE A 230 15.00 17.49 27.23
N LEU A 231 13.84 17.98 26.81
CA LEU A 231 13.04 17.35 25.74
C LEU A 231 13.77 17.30 24.39
N ARG A 232 14.80 18.14 24.20
CA ARG A 232 15.65 18.19 23.00
C ARG A 232 16.98 17.46 23.14
N GLY A 233 17.17 16.70 24.22
CA GLY A 233 18.32 15.80 24.39
C GLY A 233 19.42 16.32 25.34
N LEU A 234 19.25 17.51 25.94
CA LEU A 234 20.13 17.92 27.03
C LEU A 234 20.02 16.86 28.16
N PRO A 235 21.14 16.29 28.63
CA PRO A 235 21.08 15.22 29.61
C PRO A 235 20.69 15.75 31.00
N GLU A 236 20.07 14.89 31.80
CA GLU A 236 19.72 15.20 33.18
C GLU A 236 20.97 15.57 34.01
N PRO A 237 20.88 16.56 34.92
CA PRO A 237 22.01 16.99 35.73
C PRO A 237 22.59 15.84 36.57
N SER A 238 23.88 15.58 36.41
CA SER A 238 24.61 14.52 37.09
C SER A 238 26.08 14.90 37.22
N VAL A 239 26.73 14.43 38.29
CA VAL A 239 28.15 14.71 38.57
C VAL A 239 29.09 14.26 37.45
N GLU A 240 28.66 13.32 36.60
CA GLU A 240 29.41 12.86 35.42
C GLU A 240 29.60 13.95 34.36
N TYR A 241 28.76 14.98 34.37
CA TYR A 241 28.85 16.12 33.45
C TYR A 241 29.79 17.22 33.95
N GLN A 242 30.57 16.96 35.01
CA GLN A 242 31.61 17.90 35.44
C GLN A 242 32.58 18.19 34.28
N GLY A 243 32.76 19.47 33.98
CA GLY A 243 33.60 19.92 32.85
C GLY A 243 32.96 19.74 31.47
N LYS A 244 31.65 19.47 31.41
CA LYS A 244 30.89 19.37 30.15
C LYS A 244 30.14 20.66 29.84
N CYS A 245 30.10 20.97 28.56
CA CYS A 245 29.45 22.13 27.97
C CYS A 245 28.43 21.66 26.94
N ALA A 246 27.36 22.43 26.76
CA ALA A 246 26.29 22.05 25.86
C ALA A 246 26.56 22.53 24.43
N TYR A 247 26.22 21.68 23.47
CA TYR A 247 26.32 21.97 22.05
C TYR A 247 24.99 21.69 21.34
N LEU A 248 24.84 22.29 20.16
CA LEU A 248 23.77 22.05 19.22
C LEU A 248 24.30 21.22 18.05
N LYS A 249 23.57 20.17 17.68
CA LYS A 249 23.84 19.33 16.51
C LYS A 249 22.52 18.99 15.83
N ALA A 250 22.38 19.44 14.58
CA ALA A 250 21.11 19.45 13.86
C ALA A 250 20.01 20.12 14.70
N ASP A 251 19.03 19.35 15.16
CA ASP A 251 17.88 19.77 15.96
C ASP A 251 17.94 19.29 17.43
N THR A 252 19.07 18.70 17.84
CA THR A 252 19.29 18.11 19.16
C THR A 252 20.36 18.86 19.95
N ILE A 253 20.23 18.81 21.28
CA ILE A 253 21.21 19.35 22.22
C ILE A 253 21.97 18.19 22.82
N GLY A 254 23.29 18.34 22.96
CA GLY A 254 24.14 17.36 23.63
C GLY A 254 25.11 18.04 24.58
N ALA A 255 25.93 17.22 25.24
CA ALA A 255 27.00 17.67 26.12
C ALA A 255 28.33 17.05 25.68
N ASP A 256 29.39 17.85 25.64
CA ASP A 256 30.74 17.39 25.36
C ASP A 256 31.76 18.13 26.25
N ASP A 257 33.01 17.65 26.29
CA ASP A 257 34.08 18.29 27.04
C ASP A 257 34.32 19.72 26.57
N CYS A 258 34.27 20.70 27.49
CA CYS A 258 34.41 22.11 27.16
C CYS A 258 35.74 22.45 26.45
N ASN A 259 36.76 21.59 26.54
CA ASN A 259 38.03 21.75 25.84
C ASN A 259 38.01 21.28 24.38
N THR A 260 36.98 20.53 23.93
CA THR A 260 36.89 20.13 22.52
C THR A 260 36.66 21.36 21.64
N THR A 261 37.19 21.30 20.42
CA THR A 261 37.08 22.42 19.49
C THR A 261 35.78 22.30 18.70
N SER A 262 35.02 23.38 18.66
CA SER A 262 33.79 23.45 17.88
C SER A 262 33.46 24.89 17.49
N SER A 263 32.56 25.06 16.53
CA SER A 263 32.03 26.37 16.20
C SER A 263 31.27 26.95 17.39
N CYS A 264 31.07 28.27 17.38
CA CYS A 264 30.32 28.98 18.41
C CYS A 264 29.05 29.58 17.79
N ILE A 265 27.95 29.59 18.54
CA ILE A 265 26.75 30.35 18.15
C ILE A 265 26.84 31.76 18.74
N CYS A 266 26.97 32.74 17.85
CA CYS A 266 27.00 34.16 18.20
C CYS A 266 25.63 34.80 17.94
N GLU A 267 25.30 35.82 18.72
CA GLU A 267 24.06 36.60 18.60
C GLU A 267 24.29 38.11 18.71
N LYS A 268 23.45 38.91 18.06
CA LYS A 268 23.38 40.37 18.21
C LYS A 268 21.95 40.88 18.04
N ALA A 269 21.67 42.08 18.55
CA ALA A 269 20.33 42.67 18.53
C ALA A 269 19.89 43.23 17.16
N ILE A 270 20.81 43.53 16.25
CA ILE A 270 20.46 44.12 14.94
C ILE A 270 21.39 43.53 13.86
N CYS A 271 20.79 42.99 12.81
CA CYS A 271 21.46 42.74 11.53
C CYS A 271 21.73 44.10 10.89
#